data_AF-A0A928EPY9-F1
#
_entry.id   AF-A0A928EPY9-F1
#
_cell.length_a   1.000
_cell.length_b   1.000
_cell.length_c   1.000
_cell.angle_alpha   90.00
_cell.angle_beta   90.00
_cell.angle_gamma   90.00
#
_symmetry.space_group_name_H-M   'P 1'
#
loop_
_entity.id
_entity.type
_entity.pdbx_description
1 polymer ?
#
loop_
_entity_poly.entity_id
_entity_poly.type
_entity_poly.pdbx_seq_one_letter_code
_entity_poly.pdbx_strand_id
1 'polypeptide(L)' 'MDLHKKKMIAPIIITVIVILYYIVYFGFLIAMLGGIWKYMLGIIPLIFSVIMICVCLERINEIKKGEEDDLSKY' A
#
# COMPACT_ATOMS: atom_id res chain seq x y z
N MET A 1 16.83 -2.41 17.61
CA MET A 1 16.00 -1.89 16.50
C MET A 1 14.77 -1.27 17.12
N ASP A 2 14.59 0.05 17.05
CA ASP A 2 13.48 0.75 17.72
C ASP A 2 12.14 0.08 17.45
N LEU A 3 11.36 -0.14 18.52
CA LEU A 3 10.02 -0.75 18.47
C LEU A 3 9.10 -0.03 17.45
N HIS A 4 9.36 1.25 17.23
CA HIS A 4 8.71 2.17 16.30
C HIS A 4 8.93 1.79 14.83
N LYS A 5 10.20 1.54 14.43
CA LYS A 5 10.52 1.09 13.07
C LYS A 5 9.85 -0.25 12.78
N LYS A 6 9.75 -1.13 13.78
CA LYS A 6 9.08 -2.43 13.65
C LYS A 6 7.57 -2.31 13.39
N LYS A 7 6.88 -1.34 14.00
CA LYS A 7 5.44 -1.09 13.79
C LYS A 7 5.16 -0.51 12.39
N MET A 8 6.06 0.30 11.84
CA MET A 8 5.92 0.88 10.50
C MET A 8 6.27 -0.10 9.37
N ILE A 9 7.11 -1.11 9.66
CA ILE A 9 7.50 -2.14 8.68
C ILE A 9 6.29 -2.97 8.21
N ALA A 10 5.35 -3.28 9.10
CA ALA A 10 4.18 -4.09 8.76
C ALA A 10 3.30 -3.48 7.64
N PRO A 11 2.79 -2.24 7.76
CA PRO A 11 1.97 -1.65 6.70
C PRO A 11 2.77 -1.43 5.40
N ILE A 12 4.06 -1.10 5.48
CA ILE A 12 4.91 -0.91 4.29
C ILE A 12 5.09 -2.22 3.53
N ILE A 13 5.43 -3.31 4.22
CA ILE A 13 5.62 -4.63 3.59
C ILE A 13 4.33 -5.09 2.91
N ILE A 14 3.18 -4.95 3.57
CA ILE A 14 1.89 -5.35 2.99
C ILE A 14 1.61 -4.54 1.72
N THR A 15 1.83 -3.23 1.77
CA THR A 15 1.62 -2.35 0.61
C THR A 15 2.53 -2.74 -0.56
N VAL A 16 3.80 -3.03 -0.30
CA VAL A 16 4.77 -3.48 -1.31
C VAL A 16 4.34 -4.81 -1.93
N ILE A 17 3.92 -5.79 -1.11
CA ILE A 17 3.47 -7.10 -1.60
C ILE A 17 2.24 -6.95 -2.49
N VAL A 18 1.27 -6.12 -2.10
CA VAL A 18 0.05 -5.88 -2.88
C VAL A 18 0.37 -5.21 -4.22
N ILE A 19 1.25 -4.21 -4.24
CA ILE A 19 1.69 -3.55 -5.48
C ILE A 19 2.38 -4.56 -6.40
N LEU A 20 3.29 -5.39 -5.86
CA LEU A 20 3.98 -6.44 -6.63
C LEU A 20 2.98 -7.43 -7.24
N TYR A 21 1.99 -7.86 -6.45
CA TYR A 21 0.90 -8.71 -6.92
C TYR A 21 0.12 -8.07 -8.07
N TYR A 22 -0.21 -6.78 -7.97
CA TYR A 22 -0.91 -6.06 -9.05
C TYR A 22 -0.07 -5.89 -10.31
N ILE A 23 1.25 -5.73 -10.20
CA ILE A 23 2.14 -5.69 -11.37
C ILE A 23 2.13 -7.04 -12.10
N VAL A 24 2.26 -8.14 -11.35
CA VAL A 24 2.20 -9.50 -11.94
C VAL A 24 0.84 -9.77 -12.56
N TYR A 25 -0.24 -9.41 -11.87
CA TYR A 25 -1.61 -9.52 -12.37
C TYR A 25 -1.79 -8.74 -13.69
N PHE A 26 -1.34 -7.49 -13.73
CA PHE A 26 -1.46 -6.64 -14.93
C PHE A 26 -0.61 -7.17 -16.10
N GLY A 27 0.58 -7.72 -15.82
CA GLY A 27 1.40 -8.42 -16.81
C GLY A 27 0.69 -9.63 -17.42
N PHE A 28 0.06 -10.46 -16.58
CA PHE A 28 -0.79 -11.57 -17.03
C PHE A 28 -1.99 -11.09 -17.86
N LEU A 29 -2.61 -10.00 -17.44
CA LEU A 29 -3.79 -9.43 -18.08
C LEU A 29 -3.49 -8.95 -19.50
N ILE A 30 -2.35 -8.27 -19.70
CA ILE A 30 -1.89 -7.86 -21.03
C ILE A 30 -1.55 -9.06 -21.91
N ALA A 31 -0.97 -10.12 -21.32
CA ALA A 31 -0.55 -11.31 -22.06
C ALA A 31 -1.73 -12.18 -22.53
N MET A 32 -2.78 -12.33 -21.72
CA MET A 32 -3.93 -13.19 -22.03
C MET A 32 -5.09 -12.50 -22.74
N LEU A 33 -5.35 -11.22 -22.48
CA LEU A 33 -6.55 -10.54 -22.98
C LEU A 33 -6.23 -9.59 -24.14
N GLY A 34 -6.85 -9.86 -25.29
CA GLY A 34 -6.93 -8.95 -26.42
C GLY A 34 -8.08 -7.94 -26.28
N GLY A 35 -7.95 -6.79 -26.94
CA GLY A 35 -9.01 -5.77 -27.01
C GLY A 35 -8.99 -4.74 -25.87
N ILE A 36 -10.06 -3.96 -25.78
CA ILE A 36 -10.17 -2.79 -24.88
C ILE A 36 -10.38 -3.18 -23.40
N TRP A 37 -10.90 -4.38 -23.15
CA TRP A 37 -11.25 -4.84 -21.80
C TRP A 37 -10.04 -4.89 -20.85
N LYS A 38 -8.83 -5.06 -21.39
CA LYS A 38 -7.59 -5.07 -20.62
C LYS A 38 -7.28 -3.75 -19.92
N TYR A 39 -7.65 -2.63 -20.52
CA TYR A 39 -7.45 -1.31 -19.93
C TYR A 39 -8.44 -1.06 -18.80
N MET A 40 -9.69 -1.50 -18.97
CA MET A 40 -10.73 -1.34 -17.96
C MET A 40 -10.43 -2.16 -16.70
N LEU A 41 -10.02 -3.43 -16.86
CA LEU A 41 -9.62 -4.28 -15.74
C LEU A 41 -8.26 -3.89 -15.13
N GLY A 42 -7.44 -3.13 -15.86
CA GLY A 42 -6.16 -2.63 -15.39
C GLY A 42 -6.22 -1.33 -14.59
N ILE A 43 -7.15 -0.44 -14.96
CA ILE A 43 -7.35 0.84 -14.26
C ILE A 43 -7.81 0.62 -12.82
N ILE A 44 -8.67 -0.38 -12.58
CA ILE A 44 -9.21 -0.70 -11.26
C ILE A 44 -8.09 -0.98 -10.24
N PRO A 45 -7.20 -1.98 -10.43
CA PRO A 45 -6.11 -2.25 -9.48
C PRO A 45 -5.13 -1.09 -9.36
N LEU A 46 -5.00 -0.25 -10.39
CA LEU A 46 -4.17 0.95 -10.35
C LEU A 46 -4.75 1.98 -9.36
N ILE A 47 -6.06 2.25 -9.42
CA ILE A 47 -6.74 3.13 -8.44
C ILE A 47 -6.61 2.55 -7.03
N PHE A 48 -6.82 1.24 -6.87
CA PHE A 48 -6.66 0.57 -5.57
C PHE A 48 -5.23 0.67 -5.02
N SER A 49 -4.21 0.62 -5.89
CA SER A 49 -2.81 0.79 -5.47
C SER A 49 -2.53 2.18 -4.89
N VAL A 50 -3.09 3.23 -5.49
CA VAL A 50 -2.98 4.60 -5.01
C VAL A 50 -3.66 4.75 -3.65
N ILE A 51 -4.87 4.21 -3.51
CA ILE A 51 -5.61 4.22 -2.24
C ILE A 51 -4.82 3.50 -1.14
N MET A 52 -4.24 2.34 -1.44
CA MET A 52 -3.40 1.59 -0.50
C MET A 52 -2.18 2.39 -0.02
N ILE A 53 -1.53 3.14 -0.92
CA ILE A 53 -0.41 4.00 -0.55
C ILE A 53 -0.87 5.13 0.39
N CYS A 54 -1.99 5.79 0.09
CA CYS A 54 -2.55 6.83 0.96
C CYS A 54 -2.84 6.31 2.37
N VAL A 55 -3.53 5.17 2.49
CA VAL A 55 -3.83 4.56 3.80
C VAL A 55 -2.54 4.16 4.54
N CYS A 56 -1.52 3.68 3.82
CA CYS A 56 -0.22 3.38 4.43
C CYS A 56 0.45 4.63 5.00
N LEU A 57 0.38 5.76 4.30
CA LEU A 57 0.93 7.04 4.75
C LEU A 57 0.16 7.59 5.96
N GLU A 58 -1.17 7.50 5.95
CA GLU A 58 -2.00 7.85 7.09
C GLU A 58 -1.63 7.04 8.33
N ARG A 59 -1.48 5.71 8.20
CA ARG A 59 -1.07 4.87 9.34
C ARG A 59 0.34 5.17 9.83
N ILE A 60 1.26 5.48 8.93
CA ILE A 60 2.60 5.94 9.30
C ILE A 60 2.52 7.23 10.12
N ASN A 61 1.67 8.18 9.70
CA ASN A 61 1.49 9.44 10.40
C ASN A 61 0.77 9.28 11.74
N GLU A 62 -0.24 8.41 11.84
CA GLU A 62 -0.91 8.09 13.11
C GLU A 62 0.06 7.49 14.13
N ILE A 63 0.90 6.55 13.71
CA ILE A 63 1.91 5.93 14.59
C ILE A 63 2.89 6.98 15.10
N LYS A 64 3.30 7.93 14.25
CA LYS A 64 4.19 9.04 14.65
C LYS A 64 3.48 10.05 15.57
N LYS A 65 2.25 10.43 15.25
CA LYS A 65 1.50 11.44 16.01
C LYS A 65 1.05 10.95 17.39
N GLY A 66 0.64 9.68 17.49
CA GLY A 66 0.33 9.06 18.79
C GLY A 66 1.55 8.92 19.70
N GLU A 67 2.75 9.16 19.19
CA GLU A 67 4.00 9.20 19.94
C GLU A 67 4.35 10.62 20.43
N GLU A 68 4.02 11.65 19.62
CA GLU A 68 4.17 13.06 20.02
C GLU A 68 3.16 13.48 21.10
N ASP A 69 1.96 12.87 21.08
CA ASP A 69 0.87 13.11 22.04
C ASP A 69 0.87 12.11 23.21
N ASP A 70 1.97 11.35 23.38
CA ASP A 70 2.07 10.38 24.46
C ASP A 70 2.27 11.10 25.81
N LEU A 71 1.14 11.32 26.49
CA LEU A 71 1.03 11.93 27.82
C LEU A 71 1.84 11.19 28.90
N SER A 72 2.34 9.98 28.64
CA SER A 72 3.24 9.27 29.56
C SER A 72 4.62 9.94 29.74
N LYS A 73 4.94 10.96 28.94
CA LYS A 73 6.13 11.81 29.09
C LYS A 73 5.97 12.99 30.06
N TYR A 74 4.79 13.20 30.65
CA TYR A 74 4.52 14.27 31.61
C TYR A 74 4.23 13.74 33.02
#